data_AF-A0A5J6L4R5-F1
#
_entry.id   AF-A0A5J6L4R5-F1
#
_cell.length_a   1.000
_cell.length_b   1.000
_cell.length_c   1.000
_cell.angle_alpha   90.00
_cell.angle_beta   90.00
_cell.angle_gamma   90.00
#
_symmetry.space_group_name_H-M   'P 1'
#
loop_
_entity.id
_entity.type
_entity.pdbx_description
1 polymer ?
#
loop_
_entity_poly.entity_id
_entity_poly.type
_entity_poly.pdbx_seq_one_letter_code
_entity_poly.pdbx_strand_id
1 'polypeptide(L)'
;MWSVDIEPVAEWLASLDQKSREHVVAAIELLEEQGPNLGRPIVDTVVNSRHKNMKELRPGSTGRSELRVLFAFDTERQAIMLVAGDKAGNWNRWYKKNIPKADDLFDEHLRDLRKKLEGK
;
A
#
# COMPACT_ATOMS: atom_id res chain seq x y z
N MET A 1 4.87 14.32 9.82
CA MET A 1 5.33 12.96 9.49
C MET A 1 4.10 12.06 9.51
N TRP A 2 3.93 11.26 8.48
CA TRP A 2 2.89 10.22 8.41
C TRP A 2 3.43 8.93 9.02
N SER A 3 2.56 8.10 9.58
CA SER A 3 2.92 6.73 9.94
C SER A 3 2.51 5.77 8.82
N VAL A 4 3.25 4.69 8.63
CA VAL A 4 2.88 3.62 7.70
C VAL A 4 2.59 2.35 8.49
N ASP A 5 1.38 1.81 8.34
CA ASP A 5 1.04 0.48 8.83
C ASP A 5 1.48 -0.57 7.80
N ILE A 6 2.48 -1.37 8.16
CA ILE A 6 2.99 -2.46 7.34
C ILE A 6 2.45 -3.83 7.78
N GLU A 7 1.75 -3.92 8.91
CA GLU A 7 1.35 -5.19 9.51
C GLU A 7 0.60 -6.11 8.52
N PRO A 8 -0.36 -5.61 7.71
CA PRO A 8 -1.08 -6.50 6.79
C PRO A 8 -0.22 -7.08 5.67
N VAL A 9 0.99 -6.54 5.45
CA VAL A 9 1.94 -6.99 4.42
C VAL A 9 3.28 -7.43 4.99
N ALA A 10 3.41 -7.54 6.32
CA ALA A 10 4.68 -7.81 7.00
C ALA A 10 5.26 -9.17 6.60
N GLU A 11 4.45 -10.22 6.52
CA GLU A 11 4.87 -11.55 6.08
C GLU A 11 5.40 -11.52 4.64
N TRP A 12 4.74 -10.79 3.75
CA TRP A 12 5.20 -10.61 2.38
C TRP A 12 6.54 -9.87 2.33
N LEU A 13 6.68 -8.77 3.09
CA LEU A 13 7.93 -8.00 3.16
C LEU A 13 9.10 -8.85 3.69
N ALA A 14 8.83 -9.71 4.68
CA ALA A 14 9.80 -10.66 5.23
C ALA A 14 10.17 -11.78 4.26
N SER A 15 9.32 -12.10 3.28
CA SER A 15 9.60 -13.10 2.24
C SER A 15 10.51 -12.60 1.11
N LEU A 16 10.66 -11.28 0.95
CA LEU A 16 11.48 -10.70 -0.11
C LEU A 16 12.97 -10.94 0.10
N ASP A 17 13.72 -11.01 -1.01
CA ASP A 17 15.18 -10.93 -0.96
C ASP A 17 15.63 -9.55 -0.46
N GLN A 18 16.88 -9.48 0.01
CA GLN A 18 17.41 -8.29 0.67
C GLN A 18 17.28 -7.02 -0.19
N LYS A 19 17.61 -7.10 -1.48
CA LYS A 19 17.63 -5.93 -2.37
C LYS A 19 16.22 -5.45 -2.70
N SER A 20 15.31 -6.39 -2.93
CA SER A 20 13.88 -6.09 -3.08
C SER A 20 13.31 -5.42 -1.84
N ARG A 21 13.62 -5.95 -0.64
CA ARG A 21 13.16 -5.39 0.63
C ARG A 21 13.68 -3.96 0.84
N GLU A 22 14.96 -3.71 0.58
CA GLU A 22 15.57 -2.37 0.67
C GLU A 22 14.84 -1.34 -0.19
N HIS A 23 14.45 -1.70 -1.42
CA HIS A 23 13.67 -0.80 -2.27
C HIS A 23 12.27 -0.51 -1.72
N VAL A 24 11.60 -1.51 -1.13
CA VAL A 24 10.28 -1.29 -0.51
C VAL A 24 10.43 -0.37 0.71
N VAL A 25 11.42 -0.61 1.56
CA VAL A 25 11.69 0.20 2.75
C VAL A 25 11.98 1.65 2.37
N ALA A 26 12.87 1.89 1.40
CA ALA A 26 13.16 3.25 0.92
C ALA A 26 11.91 3.98 0.38
N ALA A 27 11.01 3.25 -0.30
CA ALA A 27 9.76 3.82 -0.77
C ALA A 27 8.77 4.13 0.37
N ILE A 28 8.77 3.33 1.45
CA ILE A 28 7.99 3.57 2.66
C ILE A 28 8.52 4.81 3.41
N GLU A 29 9.84 4.94 3.58
CA GLU A 29 10.45 6.11 4.24
C GLU A 29 10.08 7.42 3.53
N LEU A 30 10.14 7.44 2.19
CA LEU A 30 9.68 8.59 1.40
C LEU A 30 8.19 8.88 1.61
N LEU A 31 7.36 7.84 1.78
CA LEU A 31 5.93 7.97 2.02
C LEU A 31 5.65 8.53 3.42
N GLU A 32 6.40 8.13 4.44
CA GLU A 32 6.29 8.68 5.80
C GLU A 32 6.67 10.17 5.86
N GLU A 33 7.68 10.56 5.09
CA GLU A 33 8.15 11.94 5.00
C GLU A 33 7.15 12.83 4.27
N GLN A 34 6.74 12.43 3.06
CA GLN A 34 5.97 13.28 2.15
C GLN A 34 4.45 13.06 2.21
N GLY A 35 4.00 11.89 2.68
CA GLY A 35 2.59 11.54 2.77
C GLY A 35 1.86 11.66 1.42
N PRO A 36 0.65 12.26 1.40
CA PRO A 36 -0.14 12.46 0.19
C PRO A 36 0.51 13.27 -0.92
N ASN A 37 1.58 14.01 -0.62
CA ASN A 37 2.33 14.77 -1.62
C ASN A 37 3.29 13.88 -2.44
N LEU A 38 3.59 12.66 -1.98
CA LEU A 38 4.40 11.72 -2.73
C LEU A 38 3.64 11.24 -3.97
N GLY A 39 4.14 11.61 -5.14
CA GLY A 39 3.54 11.29 -6.43
C GLY A 39 4.36 10.31 -7.26
N ARG A 40 4.18 10.37 -8.59
CA ARG A 40 4.98 9.57 -9.53
C ARG A 40 6.46 10.00 -9.47
N PRO A 41 7.43 9.06 -9.61
CA PRO A 41 7.28 7.66 -10.01
C PRO A 41 7.10 6.67 -8.85
N ILE A 42 7.01 7.09 -7.59
CA ILE A 42 6.92 6.17 -6.44
C ILE A 42 5.48 5.80 -6.09
N VAL A 43 4.51 6.70 -6.29
CA VAL A 43 3.09 6.45 -5.98
C VAL A 43 2.20 6.65 -7.22
N ASP A 44 1.13 5.85 -7.38
CA ASP A 44 -0.01 6.14 -8.27
C ASP A 44 -1.33 6.18 -7.53
N THR A 45 -2.33 6.69 -8.23
CA THR A 45 -3.73 6.43 -7.91
C THR A 45 -4.19 5.13 -8.56
N VAL A 46 -4.86 4.28 -7.77
CA VAL A 46 -5.47 3.04 -8.26
C VAL A 46 -6.82 3.36 -8.87
N VAL A 47 -7.02 2.97 -10.13
CA VAL A 47 -8.32 3.08 -10.80
C VAL A 47 -9.18 1.84 -10.52
N ASN A 48 -10.50 2.01 -10.50
CA ASN A 48 -11.51 0.97 -10.24
C ASN A 48 -11.60 0.44 -8.79
N SER A 49 -10.95 1.08 -7.83
CA SER A 49 -11.26 0.89 -6.41
C SER A 49 -12.56 1.62 -6.05
N ARG A 50 -13.32 1.09 -5.09
CA ARG A 50 -14.46 1.83 -4.50
C ARG A 50 -14.01 3.02 -3.64
N HIS A 51 -12.74 3.05 -3.23
CA HIS A 51 -12.12 4.09 -2.43
C HIS A 51 -11.30 5.04 -3.30
N LYS A 52 -11.71 6.30 -3.40
CA LYS A 52 -11.04 7.31 -4.24
C LYS A 52 -9.60 7.63 -3.79
N ASN A 53 -9.28 7.38 -2.53
CA ASN A 53 -7.97 7.54 -1.93
C ASN A 53 -7.11 6.27 -2.00
N MET A 54 -7.55 5.21 -2.68
CA MET A 54 -6.73 4.01 -2.91
C MET A 54 -5.53 4.35 -3.82
N LYS A 55 -4.33 4.01 -3.35
CA LYS A 55 -3.04 4.29 -3.96
C LYS A 55 -2.26 2.99 -4.18
N GLU A 56 -1.23 3.10 -5.01
CA GLU A 56 -0.26 2.05 -5.23
C GLU A 56 1.15 2.59 -4.97
N LEU A 57 1.90 1.93 -4.10
CA LEU A 57 3.33 2.13 -3.93
C LEU A 57 4.08 1.32 -5.01
N ARG A 58 5.06 1.95 -5.64
CA ARG A 58 5.89 1.41 -6.71
C ARG A 58 7.37 1.49 -6.36
N PRO A 59 7.87 0.61 -5.48
CA PRO A 59 9.29 0.47 -5.19
C PRO A 59 10.14 0.25 -6.44
N GLY A 60 11.42 0.60 -6.35
CA GLY A 60 12.41 0.26 -7.36
C GLY A 60 12.38 -1.25 -7.67
N SER A 61 12.46 -1.60 -8.95
CA SER A 61 12.43 -2.99 -9.40
C SER A 61 13.84 -3.56 -9.53
N THR A 62 14.04 -4.84 -9.20
CA THR A 62 15.30 -5.56 -9.47
C THR A 62 15.04 -6.71 -10.43
N GLY A 63 15.90 -6.88 -11.44
CA GLY A 63 15.71 -7.94 -12.43
C GLY A 63 14.36 -7.86 -13.14
N ARG A 64 13.51 -8.88 -12.97
CA ARG A 64 12.17 -8.98 -13.58
C ARG A 64 11.01 -8.71 -12.62
N SER A 65 11.27 -8.47 -11.33
CA SER A 65 10.22 -8.26 -10.33
C SER A 65 9.53 -6.91 -10.54
N GLU A 66 8.22 -6.84 -10.33
CA GLU A 66 7.46 -5.60 -10.30
C GLU A 66 6.65 -5.53 -9.03
N LEU A 67 7.32 -5.26 -7.92
CA LEU A 67 6.70 -5.19 -6.59
C LEU A 67 5.73 -4.02 -6.52
N ARG A 68 4.51 -4.27 -6.03
CA ARG A 68 3.47 -3.27 -5.84
C ARG A 68 2.77 -3.49 -4.51
N VAL A 69 2.39 -2.39 -3.87
CA VAL A 69 1.60 -2.41 -2.64
C VAL A 69 0.39 -1.49 -2.82
N LEU A 70 -0.81 -2.04 -2.70
CA LEU A 70 -2.04 -1.24 -2.60
C LEU A 70 -2.17 -0.72 -1.18
N PHE A 71 -2.42 0.57 -1.03
CA PHE A 71 -2.52 1.24 0.25
C PHE A 71 -3.52 2.40 0.21
N ALA A 72 -3.96 2.87 1.36
CA ALA A 72 -4.80 4.07 1.46
C ALA A 72 -4.37 4.92 2.66
N PHE A 73 -4.61 6.24 2.56
CA PHE A 73 -4.43 7.17 3.67
C PHE A 73 -5.73 7.32 4.47
N ASP A 74 -5.64 7.30 5.79
CA ASP A 74 -6.77 7.62 6.67
C ASP A 74 -6.75 9.06 7.21
N THR A 75 -7.71 9.37 8.09
CA THR A 75 -7.87 10.70 8.68
C THR A 75 -6.90 10.98 9.83
N GLU A 76 -6.25 9.96 10.41
CA GLU A 76 -5.32 10.08 11.54
C GLU A 76 -3.86 10.15 11.09
N ARG A 77 -3.62 10.49 9.82
CA ARG A 77 -2.29 10.58 9.20
C ARG A 77 -1.54 9.24 9.13
N GLN A 78 -2.28 8.14 8.96
CA GLN A 78 -1.71 6.82 8.70
C GLN A 78 -1.90 6.42 7.23
N ALA A 79 -0.88 5.80 6.65
CA ALA A 79 -0.97 5.08 5.38
C ALA A 79 -1.01 3.57 5.67
N ILE A 80 -2.08 2.90 5.28
CA ILE A 80 -2.30 1.48 5.60
C ILE A 80 -1.93 0.65 4.40
N MET A 81 -0.91 -0.20 4.51
CA MET A 81 -0.50 -1.12 3.45
C MET A 81 -1.42 -2.34 3.46
N LEU A 82 -2.27 -2.47 2.44
CA LEU A 82 -3.39 -3.41 2.45
C LEU A 82 -3.05 -4.73 1.76
N VAL A 83 -2.48 -4.65 0.56
CA VAL A 83 -2.18 -5.84 -0.26
C VAL A 83 -0.89 -5.61 -1.02
N ALA A 84 0.07 -6.53 -0.88
CA ALA A 84 1.33 -6.50 -1.61
C ALA A 84 1.49 -7.72 -2.53
N GLY A 85 2.33 -7.58 -3.56
CA GLY A 85 2.69 -8.70 -4.42
C GLY A 85 3.62 -8.32 -5.57
N ASP A 86 4.10 -9.35 -6.28
CA ASP A 86 4.85 -9.19 -7.52
C ASP A 86 3.90 -9.23 -8.73
N LYS A 87 3.97 -8.18 -9.55
CA LYS A 87 3.12 -7.96 -10.72
C LYS A 87 3.75 -8.46 -12.03
N ALA A 88 4.97 -8.99 -12.00
CA ALA A 88 5.71 -9.41 -13.18
C ALA A 88 4.87 -10.29 -14.13
N GLY A 89 4.60 -9.77 -15.33
CA GLY A 89 3.94 -10.51 -16.42
C GLY A 89 2.43 -10.77 -16.29
N ASN A 90 1.71 -10.26 -15.28
CA ASN A 90 0.27 -10.55 -15.11
C ASN A 90 -0.59 -9.38 -14.59
N TRP A 91 -0.43 -8.22 -15.21
CA TRP A 91 -0.91 -6.94 -14.71
C TRP A 91 -2.44 -6.88 -14.52
N ASN A 92 -3.20 -7.27 -15.55
CA ASN A 92 -4.66 -7.15 -15.53
C ASN A 92 -5.32 -8.10 -14.54
N ARG A 93 -4.76 -9.31 -14.36
CA ARG A 93 -5.31 -10.29 -13.41
C ARG A 93 -4.99 -9.90 -11.98
N TRP A 94 -3.81 -9.34 -11.73
CA TRP A 94 -3.39 -8.93 -10.39
C TRP A 94 -4.32 -7.85 -9.83
N TYR A 95 -4.58 -6.76 -10.58
CA TYR A 95 -5.49 -5.70 -10.10
C TYR A 95 -6.93 -6.21 -9.91
N LYS A 96 -7.48 -6.95 -10.88
CA LYS A 96 -8.84 -7.50 -10.77
C LYS A 96 -9.00 -8.39 -9.53
N LYS A 97 -7.94 -9.07 -9.11
CA LYS A 97 -7.93 -9.93 -7.92
C LYS A 97 -7.71 -9.16 -6.62
N ASN A 98 -6.82 -8.18 -6.62
CA ASN A 98 -6.30 -7.57 -5.40
C ASN A 98 -6.96 -6.24 -5.03
N ILE A 99 -7.53 -5.50 -5.98
CA ILE A 99 -8.29 -4.28 -5.66
C ILE A 99 -9.49 -4.58 -4.75
N PRO A 100 -10.37 -5.58 -5.04
CA PRO A 100 -11.48 -5.88 -4.14
C PRO A 100 -11.03 -6.26 -2.73
N LYS A 101 -9.92 -7.00 -2.61
CA LYS A 101 -9.33 -7.38 -1.32
C LYS A 101 -8.82 -6.17 -0.54
N ALA A 102 -8.09 -5.28 -1.21
CA ALA A 102 -7.62 -4.05 -0.59
C ALA A 102 -8.79 -3.18 -0.15
N ASP A 103 -9.85 -3.11 -0.96
CA ASP A 103 -11.05 -2.38 -0.60
C ASP A 103 -11.74 -2.95 0.65
N ASP A 104 -11.82 -4.28 0.78
CA ASP A 104 -12.41 -4.97 1.93
C ASP A 104 -11.60 -4.73 3.21
N LEU A 105 -10.27 -4.83 3.13
CA LEU A 105 -9.37 -4.53 4.25
C LEU A 105 -9.47 -3.07 4.68
N PHE A 106 -9.61 -2.14 3.73
CA PHE A 106 -9.73 -0.73 4.07
C PHE A 106 -11.09 -0.40 4.69
N ASP A 107 -12.17 -1.05 4.25
CA ASP A 107 -13.48 -0.93 4.91
C ASP A 107 -13.43 -1.37 6.37
N GLU A 108 -12.71 -2.47 6.65
CA GLU A 108 -12.50 -2.97 8.01
C GLU A 108 -11.74 -1.95 8.85
N HIS A 109 -10.62 -1.42 8.33
CA HIS A 109 -9.86 -0.36 8.99
C HIS A 109 -10.73 0.87 9.32
N LEU A 110 -11.52 1.35 8.37
CA LEU A 110 -12.40 2.50 8.57
C LEU A 110 -13.48 2.25 9.63
N ARG A 111 -14.04 1.03 9.70
CA ARG A 111 -15.00 0.65 10.75
C ARG A 111 -14.36 0.68 12.13
N ASP A 112 -13.15 0.15 12.25
CA ASP A 112 -12.44 0.10 13.54
C ASP A 112 -11.93 1.47 13.95
N LEU A 113 -11.48 2.29 13.01
CA LEU A 113 -11.14 3.69 13.25
C LEU A 113 -12.35 4.47 13.78
N ARG A 114 -13.52 4.28 13.16
CA ARG A 114 -14.77 4.92 13.62
C ARG A 114 -15.13 4.53 15.06
N LYS A 115 -15.07 3.24 15.41
CA LYS A 115 -15.32 2.77 16.79
C LYS A 115 -14.33 3.40 17.78
N LYS A 116 -13.05 3.49 17.41
CA LYS A 116 -12.00 4.12 18.24
C LYS A 116 -12.26 5.62 18.46
N LEU A 117 -12.84 6.31 17.48
CA LEU A 117 -13.19 7.74 17.60
C LEU A 117 -14.48 7.97 18.38
N GLU A 118 -15.50 7.11 18.23
CA GLU A 118 -16.78 7.20 18.97
C GLU A 118 -16.66 6.79 20.44
N GLY A 119 -15.64 5.99 20.80
CA GLY A 119 -15.35 5.58 22.18
C GLY A 119 -14.40 6.50 22.95
N LYS A 120 -13.96 7.62 22.36
CA LYS A 120 -13.16 8.67 23.01
C LYS A 120 -14.04 9.83 23.45
#